data_AF-A0A328S9X2-F1
#
_entry.id   AF-A0A328S9X2-F1
#
_cell.length_a   1.000
_cell.length_b   1.000
_cell.length_c   1.000
_cell.angle_alpha   90.00
_cell.angle_beta   90.00
_cell.angle_gamma   90.00
#
_symmetry.space_group_name_H-M   'P 1'
#
loop_
_entity.id
_entity.type
_entity.pdbx_description
1 polymer ?
#
loop_
_entity_poly.entity_id
_entity_poly.type
_entity_poly.pdbx_seq_one_letter_code
_entity_poly.pdbx_strand_id
1 'polypeptide(L)' 'MKNKDKKKIMKILWIITDIIILICSTILLVEGGTFNIILAIIGIILVISEIVLYKKGYIARNVI' A
#
# COMPACT_ATOMS: atom_id res chain seq x y z
N MET A 1 19.61 -16.35 -9.32
CA MET A 1 18.57 -15.36 -9.68
C MET A 1 19.19 -13.96 -9.58
N LYS A 2 19.26 -13.19 -10.68
CA LYS A 2 19.93 -11.86 -10.68
C LYS A 2 19.16 -10.90 -9.75
N ASN A 3 19.88 -10.09 -8.95
CA ASN A 3 19.30 -9.12 -8.01
C ASN A 3 18.30 -8.14 -8.66
N LYS A 4 18.44 -7.86 -9.96
CA LYS A 4 17.52 -7.01 -10.74
C LYS A 4 16.12 -7.61 -10.86
N ASP A 5 15.99 -8.93 -10.96
CA ASP A 5 14.70 -9.60 -11.14
C ASP A 5 13.95 -9.69 -9.81
N LYS A 6 14.67 -9.94 -8.71
CA LYS A 6 14.11 -9.88 -7.34
C LYS A 6 13.49 -8.51 -7.04
N LYS A 7 14.19 -7.43 -7.40
CA LYS A 7 13.69 -6.05 -7.20
C LYS A 7 12.41 -5.76 -7.99
N LYS A 8 12.28 -6.30 -9.22
CA LYS A 8 11.06 -6.16 -10.04
C LYS A 8 9.90 -6.93 -9.43
N ILE A 9 10.11 -8.19 -9.05
CA ILE A 9 9.07 -9.03 -8.44
C ILE A 9 8.59 -8.40 -7.13
N MET A 10 9.51 -7.91 -6.30
CA MET A 10 9.14 -7.25 -5.05
C MET A 10 8.29 -6.01 -5.31
N LYS A 11 8.68 -5.13 -6.25
CA LYS A 11 7.85 -3.97 -6.63
C LYS A 11 6.43 -4.36 -7.06
N ILE A 12 6.29 -5.42 -7.86
CA ILE A 12 4.98 -5.89 -8.32
C ILE A 12 4.15 -6.41 -7.14
N LEU A 13 4.75 -7.22 -6.26
CA LEU A 13 4.07 -7.76 -5.09
C LEU A 13 3.52 -6.64 -4.19
N TRP A 14 4.31 -5.60 -4.00
CA TRP A 14 3.90 -4.45 -3.21
C TRP A 14 2.78 -3.62 -3.84
N ILE A 15 2.80 -3.42 -5.17
CA ILE A 15 1.68 -2.76 -5.87
C ILE A 15 0.39 -3.56 -5.69
N ILE A 16 0.47 -4.90 -5.73
CA ILE A 16 -0.67 -5.77 -5.47
C ILE A 16 -1.19 -5.58 -4.04
N THR A 17 -0.29 -5.49 -3.05
CA THR A 17 -0.67 -5.23 -1.65
C THR A 17 -1.41 -3.90 -1.49
N ASP A 18 -0.93 -2.81 -2.11
CA ASP A 18 -1.60 -1.51 -2.04
C ASP A 18 -3.00 -1.54 -2.65
N ILE A 19 -3.16 -2.23 -3.78
CA ILE A 19 -4.47 -2.38 -4.43
C ILE A 19 -5.44 -3.13 -3.50
N ILE A 20 -4.99 -4.18 -2.82
CA ILE A 20 -5.80 -4.93 -1.86
C ILE A 20 -6.21 -4.03 -0.68
N ILE A 21 -5.28 -3.26 -0.12
CA ILE A 21 -5.55 -2.32 0.98
C ILE A 21 -6.60 -1.28 0.56
N LEU A 22 -6.49 -0.73 -0.66
CA LEU A 22 -7.46 0.21 -1.22
C LEU A 22 -8.87 -0.40 -1.34
N ILE A 23 -8.96 -1.62 -1.87
CA ILE A 23 -10.25 -2.34 -2.02
C ILE A 23 -10.87 -2.59 -0.65
N CYS A 24 -10.11 -3.15 0.31
CA CYS A 24 -10.60 -3.39 1.66
C CYS A 24 -11.04 -2.11 2.36
N SER A 25 -10.27 -1.02 2.22
CA SER A 25 -10.62 0.27 2.82
C SER A 25 -11.91 0.83 2.22
N THR A 26 -12.12 0.67 0.90
CA THR A 26 -13.34 1.12 0.23
C THR A 26 -14.55 0.34 0.72
N ILE A 27 -14.45 -0.99 0.85
CA ILE A 27 -15.54 -1.83 1.38
C ILE A 27 -15.86 -1.44 2.82
N LEU A 28 -14.84 -1.28 3.67
CA LEU A 28 -15.00 -0.89 5.06
C LEU A 28 -15.58 0.53 5.24
N LEU A 29 -15.39 1.42 4.27
CA LEU A 29 -16.02 2.75 4.26
C LEU A 29 -17.50 2.71 3.90
N VAL A 30 -17.90 1.82 2.97
CA VAL A 30 -19.27 1.76 2.45
C VAL A 30 -20.18 0.94 3.37
N GLU A 31 -19.69 -0.19 3.89
CA GLU A 31 -20.51 -1.15 4.64
C GLU A 31 -20.13 -1.24 6.13
N GLY A 32 -19.08 -0.53 6.55
CA GLY A 32 -18.54 -0.65 7.91
C GLY A 32 -19.23 0.24 8.95
N GLY A 33 -19.36 -0.29 10.16
CA GLY A 33 -19.65 0.53 11.34
C GLY A 33 -18.48 1.45 11.72
N THR A 34 -18.65 2.27 12.75
CA THR A 34 -17.70 3.33 13.15
C THR A 34 -16.25 2.84 13.29
N PHE A 35 -16.03 1.64 13.83
CA PHE A 35 -14.70 1.05 13.99
C PHE A 35 -14.06 0.65 12.64
N ASN A 36 -14.86 0.16 11.70
CA ASN A 36 -14.40 -0.25 10.37
C ASN A 36 -14.02 0.96 9.51
N ILE A 37 -14.74 2.07 9.67
CA ILE A 37 -14.41 3.34 9.01
C ILE A 37 -13.03 3.86 9.47
N ILE A 38 -12.70 3.72 10.77
CA ILE A 38 -11.37 4.10 11.28
C ILE A 38 -10.27 3.25 10.63
N LEU A 39 -10.47 1.93 10.53
CA LEU A 39 -9.53 1.03 9.85
C LEU A 39 -9.37 1.39 8.37
N ALA A 40 -10.45 1.76 7.68
CA ALA A 40 -10.40 2.19 6.30
C ALA A 40 -9.61 3.49 6.10
N ILE A 41 -9.79 4.47 6.99
CA ILE A 41 -9.02 5.73 6.96
C ILE A 41 -7.53 5.43 7.16
N ILE A 42 -7.18 4.54 8.09
CA ILE A 42 -5.78 4.10 8.30
C ILE A 42 -5.23 3.43 7.04
N GLY A 43 -5.99 2.53 6.40
CA GLY A 43 -5.59 1.87 5.15
C GLY A 43 -5.32 2.86 4.02
N ILE A 44 -6.17 3.88 3.86
CA ILE A 44 -5.98 4.95 2.88
C ILE A 44 -4.72 5.78 3.20
N ILE A 45 -4.49 6.13 4.47
CA ILE A 45 -3.29 6.87 4.88
C ILE A 45 -2.01 6.10 4.57
N LEU A 46 -2.00 4.78 4.74
CA LEU A 46 -0.84 3.94 4.40
C LEU A 46 -0.52 4.01 2.90
N VAL A 47 -1.53 3.88 2.04
CA VAL A 47 -1.34 3.97 0.58
C VAL A 47 -0.89 5.37 0.17
N ILE A 48 -1.46 6.43 0.74
CA ILE A 48 -1.02 7.81 0.47
C ILE A 48 0.43 8.02 0.91
N SER A 49 0.80 7.53 2.10
CA SER A 49 2.16 7.64 2.61
C SER A 49 3.16 6.96 1.68
N GLU A 50 2.80 5.79 1.16
CA GLU A 50 3.60 5.07 0.17
C GLU A 50 3.76 5.86 -1.14
N ILE A 51 2.69 6.42 -1.69
CA ILE A 51 2.73 7.25 -2.91
C ILE A 51 3.64 8.47 -2.70
N VAL A 52 3.53 9.14 -1.54
CA VAL A 52 4.37 10.30 -1.20
C VAL A 52 5.84 9.91 -1.08
N LEU A 53 6.14 8.78 -0.42
CA LEU A 53 7.50 8.24 -0.31
C LEU A 53 8.06 7.93 -1.70
N TYR A 54 7.28 7.25 -2.55
CA TYR A 54 7.65 6.95 -3.94
C TYR A 54 7.96 8.22 -4.74
N LYS A 55 7.11 9.24 -4.62
CA LYS A 55 7.28 10.53 -5.31
C LYS A 55 8.55 11.27 -4.87
N LYS A 56 8.94 11.17 -3.60
CA LYS A 56 10.17 11.79 -3.07
C LYS A 56 11.44 11.02 -3.44
N GLY A 57 11.36 9.93 -4.22
CA GLY A 57 12.51 9.10 -4.55
C GLY A 57 13.03 8.25 -3.37
N TYR A 58 12.46 8.45 -2.18
CA TYR A 58 12.58 7.52 -1.06
C TYR A 58 11.68 6.35 -1.36
N ILE A 59 12.20 5.40 -2.14
CA ILE A 59 11.66 4.05 -2.12
C ILE A 59 11.85 3.59 -0.68
N ALA A 60 10.82 3.70 0.17
CA ALA A 60 10.84 3.24 1.56
C ALA A 60 11.30 1.78 1.66
N ARG A 61 11.18 1.04 0.55
CA ARG A 61 11.55 -0.35 0.33
C ARG A 61 12.94 -0.58 -0.28
N ASN A 62 13.82 0.43 -0.27
CA ASN A 62 15.24 0.28 -0.59
C ASN A 62 16.10 0.19 0.67
N VAL A 63 15.46 0.22 1.85
CA VAL A 63 16.07 0.05 3.18
C VAL A 63 16.07 -1.43 3.62
N ILE A 64 15.46 -2.33 2.82
CA ILE A 64 15.48 -3.79 3.04
C ILE A 64 16.10 -4.46 1.80
#